data_AF-A0A7J4S5D0-F1
#
_entry.id   AF-A0A7J4S5D0-F1
#
_cell.length_a   1.000
_cell.length_b   1.000
_cell.length_c   1.000
_cell.angle_alpha   90.00
_cell.angle_beta   90.00
_cell.angle_gamma   90.00
#
_symmetry.space_group_name_H-M   'P 1'
#
loop_
_entity.id
_entity.type
_entity.pdbx_description
1 polymer ?
#
loop_
_entity_poly.entity_id
_entity_poly.type
_entity_poly.pdbx_seq_one_letter_code
_entity_poly.pdbx_strand_id
1 'polypeptide(L)' 'LRAYPRLAPHRKTLKVAVNQAFADPGVVLRDGDEVALLPPVSGGAR' A
#
# COMPACT_ATOMS: atom_id res chain seq x y z
N LEU A 1 -10.85 -4.08 -4.87
CA LEU A 1 -10.58 -4.92 -6.06
C LEU A 1 -11.77 -5.06 -7.00
N ARG A 2 -13.02 -5.21 -6.53
CA ARG A 2 -14.18 -5.22 -7.44
C ARG A 2 -14.25 -3.98 -8.35
N ALA A 3 -13.99 -2.79 -7.80
CA ALA A 3 -13.92 -1.55 -8.57
C ALA A 3 -12.65 -1.43 -9.45
N TYR A 4 -11.60 -2.19 -9.13
CA TYR A 4 -10.33 -2.17 -9.86
C TYR A 4 -9.80 -3.60 -10.06
N PRO A 5 -10.42 -4.38 -10.97
CA PRO A 5 -10.09 -5.80 -11.12
C PRO A 5 -8.63 -6.04 -11.50
N ARG A 6 -8.03 -5.10 -12.23
CA ARG A 6 -6.62 -5.14 -12.65
C ARG A 6 -5.63 -5.12 -11.47
N LEU A 7 -6.03 -4.68 -10.29
CA LEU A 7 -5.17 -4.72 -9.09
C LEU A 7 -5.19 -6.09 -8.39
N ALA A 8 -6.11 -7.00 -8.76
CA ALA A 8 -6.28 -8.27 -8.06
C ALA A 8 -5.02 -9.16 -8.05
N PRO A 9 -4.25 -9.28 -9.16
CA PRO A 9 -3.02 -10.06 -9.17
C PRO A 9 -1.96 -9.53 -8.19
N HIS A 10 -1.95 -8.22 -7.92
CA HIS A 10 -0.94 -7.56 -7.09
C HIS A 10 -1.26 -7.61 -5.59
N ARG A 11 -2.45 -8.09 -5.19
CA ARG A 11 -2.92 -8.06 -3.80
C ARG A 11 -1.93 -8.67 -2.80
N LYS A 12 -1.24 -9.74 -3.17
CA LYS A 12 -0.32 -10.46 -2.27
C LYS A 12 1.03 -9.77 -2.10
N THR A 13 1.39 -8.87 -3.01
CA THR A 13 2.74 -8.27 -3.07
C THR A 13 2.72 -6.78 -2.74
N LEU A 14 1.55 -6.15 -2.75
CA LEU A 14 1.40 -4.75 -2.37
C LEU A 14 1.62 -4.56 -0.88
N LYS A 15 2.36 -3.50 -0.53
CA LYS A 15 2.45 -2.96 0.82
C LYS A 15 1.58 -1.71 0.92
N VAL A 16 1.18 -1.36 2.14
CA VAL A 16 0.45 -0.12 2.43
C VAL A 16 1.38 0.83 3.18
N ALA A 17 1.34 2.10 2.82
CA ALA A 17 1.90 3.17 3.62
C ALA A 17 0.80 4.17 3.99
N VAL A 18 0.88 4.69 5.21
CA VAL A 18 0.03 5.76 5.73
C VAL A 18 0.92 6.91 6.15
N ASN A 19 0.65 8.12 5.66
CA ASN A 19 1.46 9.31 5.94
C ASN A 19 2.96 9.06 5.74
N GLN A 20 3.31 8.49 4.57
CA GLN A 20 4.69 8.21 4.14
C GLN A 20 5.45 7.16 4.96
N ALA A 21 4.78 6.45 5.88
CA ALA A 21 5.35 5.36 6.66
C ALA A 21 4.67 4.02 6.31
N PHE A 22 5.43 2.93 6.23
CA PHE A 22 4.84 1.59 6.09
C PHE A 22 3.91 1.32 7.27
N ALA A 23 2.74 0.76 6.97
CA ALA A 23 1.71 0.54 7.96
C ALA A 23 1.36 -0.95 8.11
N ASP A 24 1.03 -1.34 9.33
CA ASP A 24 0.51 -2.67 9.63
C ASP A 24 -0.92 -2.84 9.11
N PRO A 25 -1.35 -4.08 8.80
CA PRO A 25 -2.70 -4.36 8.32
C PRO A 25 -3.84 -3.93 9.26
N GLY A 26 -3.55 -3.72 10.54
CA GLY A 26 -4.52 -3.28 11.56
C GLY A 26 -4.51 -1.79 11.87
N VAL A 27 -3.77 -0.97 11.11
CA VAL A 27 -3.71 0.47 11.35
C VAL A 27 -5.11 1.08 11.24
N VAL A 28 -5.46 1.92 12.23
CA VAL A 28 -6.70 2.70 12.19
C VAL A 28 -6.45 3.98 11.42
N LEU A 29 -7.16 4.17 10.31
CA LEU A 29 -7.11 5.39 9.52
C LEU A 29 -7.91 6.51 10.18
N ARG A 30 -7.40 7.72 10.06
CA ARG A 30 -8.07 8.96 10.45
C ARG A 30 -8.45 9.75 9.21
N ASP A 31 -9.41 10.65 9.38
CA ASP A 31 -9.76 11.58 8.32
C ASP A 31 -8.54 12.44 7.93
N GLY A 32 -8.34 12.60 6.63
CA GLY A 32 -7.17 13.28 6.06
C GLY A 32 -5.89 12.44 5.94
N ASP A 33 -5.86 11.19 6.40
CA ASP A 33 -4.68 10.33 6.21
C ASP A 33 -4.42 10.04 4.73
N GLU A 34 -3.16 10.19 4.31
CA GLU A 34 -2.72 9.77 2.98
C GLU A 34 -2.41 8.28 2.97
N VAL A 35 -3.03 7.52 2.05
CA VAL A 35 -2.82 6.09 1.89
C VAL A 35 -2.23 5.77 0.52
N ALA A 36 -1.07 5.11 0.53
CA ALA A 36 -0.39 4.66 -0.68
C ALA A 36 -0.38 3.13 -0.80
N LEU A 37 -0.64 2.62 -2.01
CA LEU A 37 -0.43 1.21 -2.37
C LEU A 37 0.91 1.08 -3.09
N LEU A 38 1.86 0.43 -2.43
CA LEU A 38 3.24 0.32 -2.91
C LEU A 38 3.48 -1.06 -3.50
N PRO A 39 3.87 -1.19 -4.79
CA PRO A 39 4.36 -2.45 -5.32
C PRO A 39 5.66 -2.87 -4.60
N PRO A 40 6.16 -4.10 -4.79
CA PRO A 40 7.49 -4.46 -4.36
C PRO A 40 8.51 -3.43 -4.87
N VAL A 41 9.13 -2.71 -3.94
CA VAL A 41 10.20 -1.78 -4.25
C VAL A 41 11.51 -2.40 -3.79
N SER A 42 12.39 -2.71 -4.73
CA SER A 42 13.80 -2.93 -4.44
C SER A 42 14.43 -1.54 -4.38
N GLY A 43 14.54 -0.95 -3.18
CA GLY A 43 15.35 0.26 -3.03
C GLY A 43 16.69 0.01 -3.72
N GLY A 44 16.99 0.81 -4.76
CA GLY A 44 18.21 0.62 -5.52
C GLY A 44 19.38 0.74 -4.57
N ALA A 45 20.13 -0.34 -4.39
CA ALA A 45 21.41 -0.29 -3.71
C ALA A 45 22.32 0.61 -4.56
N ARG A 46 22.49 1.85 -4.11
CA ARG A 46 23.57 2.68 -4.61
C ARG A 46 24.83 2.33 -3.83
#